data_AF-A0A1V4WV26-F1
#
_entry.id   AF-A0A1V4WV26-F1
#
_cell.length_a   1.000
_cell.length_b   1.000
_cell.length_c   1.000
_cell.angle_alpha   90.00
_cell.angle_beta   90.00
_cell.angle_gamma   90.00
#
_symmetry.space_group_name_H-M   'P 1'
#
loop_
_entity.id
_entity.type
_entity.pdbx_description
1 polymer ?
#
loop_
_entity_poly.entity_id
_entity_poly.type
_entity_poly.pdbx_seq_one_letter_code
_entity_poly.pdbx_strand_id
1 'polypeptide(L)' 'MPGAAADTRRVLKQIAAGISPDSYVNIMAQYYPCHRAGEFPEISRRPSAAEYEEAVSYALSLGLTRASRH' A
#
# COMPACT_ATOMS: atom_id res chain seq x y z
N MET A 1 3.22 2.61 3.50
CA MET A 1 3.77 3.61 4.45
C MET A 1 2.72 4.67 4.74
N PRO A 2 2.76 5.33 5.91
CA PRO A 2 1.83 6.42 6.22
C PRO A 2 1.97 7.54 5.18
N GLY A 3 0.85 8.08 4.67
CA GLY A 3 0.88 9.16 3.67
C GLY A 3 1.32 8.74 2.26
N ALA A 4 1.89 7.54 2.07
CA ALA A 4 2.35 7.04 0.76
C ALA A 4 1.23 6.41 -0.09
N ALA A 5 -0.04 6.78 0.13
CA ALA A 5 -1.18 6.25 -0.62
C ALA A 5 -1.06 6.56 -2.13
N ALA A 6 -0.55 7.75 -2.47
CA ALA A 6 -0.30 8.14 -3.86
C ALA A 6 0.75 7.26 -4.55
N ASP A 7 1.86 6.98 -3.87
CA ASP A 7 2.90 6.10 -4.40
C ASP A 7 2.42 4.66 -4.51
N THR A 8 1.66 4.19 -3.52
CA THR A 8 1.04 2.87 -3.54
C THR A 8 0.14 2.69 -4.77
N ARG A 9 -0.71 3.68 -5.07
CA ARG A 9 -1.54 3.68 -6.29
C ARG A 9 -0.70 3.60 -7.56
N ARG A 10 0.40 4.36 -7.62
CA ARG A 10 1.26 4.45 -8.78
C ARG A 10 1.99 3.13 -9.05
N VAL A 11 2.47 2.46 -8.00
CA VAL A 11 3.08 1.13 -8.07
C VAL A 11 2.05 0.08 -8.48
N LEU A 12 0.85 0.08 -7.87
CA LEU A 12 -0.23 -0.84 -8.23
C LEU A 12 -0.62 -0.70 -9.72
N LYS A 13 -0.70 0.53 -10.23
CA LYS A 13 -0.97 0.79 -11.64
C LYS A 13 0.14 0.25 -12.55
N GLN A 14 1.41 0.40 -12.17
CA GLN A 14 2.52 -0.17 -12.95
C GLN A 14 2.54 -1.69 -12.91
N ILE A 15 2.20 -2.32 -11.80
CA ILE A 15 2.10 -3.78 -11.70
C ILE A 15 0.97 -4.31 -12.58
N ALA A 16 -0.22 -3.70 -12.49
CA ALA A 16 -1.37 -4.08 -13.30
C ALA A 16 -1.12 -3.88 -14.80
N ALA A 17 -0.47 -2.79 -15.20
CA ALA A 17 -0.20 -2.46 -16.59
C ALA A 17 1.05 -3.15 -17.18
N GLY A 18 2.07 -3.40 -16.36
CA GLY A 18 3.39 -3.85 -16.81
C GLY A 18 3.69 -5.33 -16.57
N ILE A 19 3.03 -5.97 -15.60
CA ILE A 19 3.25 -7.38 -15.29
C ILE A 19 2.02 -8.19 -15.72
N SER A 20 0.93 -8.06 -14.97
CA SER A 20 -0.37 -8.71 -15.24
C SER A 20 -1.34 -8.36 -14.12
N PRO A 21 -2.65 -8.19 -14.39
CA PRO A 21 -3.67 -8.06 -13.36
C PRO A 21 -3.77 -9.29 -12.44
N ASP A 22 -3.28 -10.46 -12.84
CA ASP A 22 -3.27 -11.68 -12.02
C ASP A 22 -2.04 -11.78 -11.08
N SER A 23 -1.25 -10.71 -10.98
CA SER A 23 -0.08 -10.68 -10.12
C SER A 23 -0.48 -10.70 -8.64
N TYR A 24 0.22 -11.51 -7.84
CA TYR A 24 0.07 -11.50 -6.40
C TYR A 24 0.69 -10.22 -5.83
N VAL A 25 -0.15 -9.36 -5.26
CA VAL A 25 0.30 -8.14 -4.59
C VAL A 25 -0.02 -8.25 -3.12
N ASN A 26 1.00 -8.16 -2.27
CA ASN A 26 0.81 -8.16 -0.84
C ASN A 26 0.87 -6.74 -0.29
N ILE A 27 -0.26 -6.24 0.21
CA ILE A 27 -0.34 -4.91 0.82
C ILE A 27 -0.13 -5.10 2.32
N MET A 28 0.95 -4.53 2.86
CA MET A 28 1.36 -4.70 4.25
C MET A 28 1.15 -3.42 5.05
N ALA A 29 0.32 -3.49 6.10
CA ALA A 29 0.12 -2.40 7.06
C ALA A 29 1.06 -2.48 8.28
N GLN A 30 2.04 -3.39 8.27
CA GLN A 30 2.89 -3.73 9.42
C GLN A 30 4.00 -2.72 9.71
N TYR A 31 3.91 -1.49 9.19
CA TYR A 31 4.95 -0.50 9.40
C TYR A 31 4.93 0.01 10.85
N TYR A 32 6.02 -0.25 11.59
CA TYR A 32 6.22 0.20 12.96
C TYR A 32 7.30 1.27 13.02
N PRO A 33 6.98 2.53 13.39
CA PRO A 33 7.99 3.56 13.56
C PRO A 33 8.90 3.22 14.74
N CYS A 34 10.20 3.11 14.49
CA CYS A 34 11.25 2.85 15.49
C CYS A 34 12.39 3.87 15.39
N HIS A 35 13.12 4.04 16.49
CA HIS A 35 14.33 4.88 16.55
C HIS A 35 14.05 6.35 16.17
N ARG A 36 14.66 6.87 15.09
CA ARG A 36 14.48 8.27 14.64
C ARG A 36 13.24 8.48 13.78
N ALA A 37 12.41 7.46 13.56
CA ALA A 37 11.18 7.62 12.78
C ALA A 37 10.27 8.73 13.37
N GLY A 38 10.35 9.00 14.68
CA GLY A 38 9.65 10.12 15.32
C GLY A 38 10.12 11.51 14.87
N GLU A 39 11.33 11.65 14.34
CA GLU A 39 11.88 12.91 13.78
C GLU A 39 11.34 13.19 12.37
N PHE A 40 10.75 12.18 11.70
CA PHE A 40 10.24 12.27 10.35
C PHE A 40 8.71 12.17 10.35
N PRO A 41 7.97 13.29 10.29
CA PRO A 41 6.50 13.30 10.41
C PRO A 41 5.78 12.43 9.36
N GLU A 42 6.43 12.16 8.23
CA GLU A 42 5.93 11.34 7.13
C GLU A 42 5.86 9.85 7.49
N ILE A 43 6.78 9.38 8.33
CA ILE A 43 6.91 7.97 8.73
C ILE A 43 6.82 7.79 10.26
N SER A 44 6.46 8.83 11.00
CA SER A 44 6.42 8.80 12.46
C SER A 44 5.22 8.05 13.03
N ARG A 45 4.25 7.70 12.18
CA ARG A 45 3.01 7.02 12.58
C ARG A 45 2.88 5.65 11.93
N ARG A 46 1.95 4.85 12.43
CA ARG A 46 1.50 3.64 11.72
C ARG A 46 0.54 4.04 10.59
N PRO A 47 0.48 3.27 9.49
CA PRO A 47 -0.59 3.40 8.51
C PRO A 47 -1.94 3.17 9.20
N SER A 48 -2.93 4.00 8.89
CA SER A 48 -4.29 3.81 9.39
C SER A 48 -4.97 2.65 8.66
N ALA A 49 -5.97 2.04 9.31
CA ALA A 49 -6.79 1.01 8.67
C ALA A 49 -7.50 1.54 7.40
N ALA A 50 -7.89 2.82 7.39
CA ALA A 50 -8.52 3.46 6.24
C ALA A 50 -7.56 3.55 5.03
N GLU A 51 -6.30 3.95 5.25
CA GLU A 51 -5.27 3.99 4.18
C GLU A 51 -5.02 2.58 3.61
N TYR A 52 -5.07 1.57 4.48
CA TYR A 52 -4.96 0.19 4.06
C TYR A 52 -6.14 -0.27 3.19
N GLU A 53 -7.37 0.02 3.62
CA GLU A 53 -8.57 -0.32 2.86
C GLU A 53 -8.65 0.43 1.52
N GLU A 54 -8.23 1.69 1.49
CA GLU A 54 -8.15 2.47 0.25
C GLU A 54 -7.17 1.83 -0.75
N ALA A 55 -6.01 1.37 -0.28
CA ALA A 55 -5.02 0.70 -1.12
C ALA A 55 -5.55 -0.64 -1.67
N VAL A 56 -6.25 -1.43 -0.85
CA VAL A 56 -6.88 -2.70 -1.27
C VAL A 56 -8.01 -2.43 -2.27
N SER A 57 -8.88 -1.48 -1.99
CA SER A 57 -9.98 -1.11 -2.89
C SER A 57 -9.45 -0.61 -4.23
N TYR A 58 -8.39 0.19 -4.22
CA TYR A 58 -7.74 0.64 -5.45
C TYR A 58 -7.11 -0.52 -6.24
N ALA A 59 -6.43 -1.46 -5.56
CA ALA A 59 -5.89 -2.65 -6.21
C ALA A 59 -7.00 -3.47 -6.91
N LEU A 60 -8.13 -3.68 -6.22
CA LEU A 60 -9.29 -4.36 -6.78
C LEU A 60 -9.85 -3.61 -8.00
N SER A 61 -9.92 -2.27 -7.94
CA SER A 61 -10.38 -1.44 -9.07
C SER A 61 -9.49 -1.55 -10.32
N LEU A 62 -8.21 -1.88 -10.15
CA LEU A 62 -7.25 -2.11 -11.23
C LEU A 62 -7.29 -3.54 -11.79
N GLY A 63 -8.16 -4.40 -11.24
CA GLY A 63 -8.23 -5.82 -11.63
C GLY A 63 -7.21 -6.71 -10.91
N LEU A 64 -6.52 -6.21 -9.87
CA LEU A 64 -5.63 -7.01 -9.02
C LEU A 64 -6.47 -7.83 -8.03
N THR A 65 -7.06 -8.92 -8.52
CA THR A 65 -7.94 -9.82 -7.73
C THR A 65 -7.19 -10.59 -6.64
N ARG A 66 -5.86 -10.67 -6.75
CA ARG A 66 -4.98 -11.37 -5.80
C ARG A 66 -4.30 -10.45 -4.80
N ALA A 67 -4.79 -9.21 -4.64
CA ALA A 67 -4.34 -8.29 -3.61
C ALA A 67 -4.88 -8.71 -2.22
N SER A 68 -4.28 -9.75 -1.62
CA SER A 68 -4.80 -10.38 -0.40
C SER A 68 -4.34 -9.68 0.88
N ARG A 69 -5.28 -9.54 1.83
CA ARG A 69 -5.03 -9.39 3.27
C ARG A 69 -4.27 -10.62 3.74
N HIS A 70 -3.05 -10.47 4.23
CA HIS A 70 -2.32 -11.54 4.91
C HIS A 70 -1.75 -11.04 6.23
#